data_AF-A0A1Y2FQT5-F1
#
_entry.id   AF-A0A1Y2FQT5-F1
#
_cell.length_a   1.000
_cell.length_b   1.000
_cell.length_c   1.000
_cell.angle_alpha   90.00
_cell.angle_beta   90.00
_cell.angle_gamma   90.00
#
_symmetry.space_group_name_H-M   'P 1'
#
loop_
_entity.id
_entity.type
_entity.pdbx_description
1 polymer ?
#
loop_
_entity_poly.entity_id
_entity_poly.type
_entity_poly.pdbx_seq_one_letter_code
_entity_poly.pdbx_strand_id
1 'polypeptide(L)'
;LCELECSSLSLCGLRIETTSRDARHLDQTRTAYRGIRGHQKEQMDTPYGTILKCYALAGPISYWVPAPFGRFNVASRFSLPGRASFMIQEVVGPICFLYRLLSYGSSLSGLQQLASAMFVLHYLNRSILFPLFVQPSYSDSHLGVVLSAGLWQLCNGTIQAMAVHKLPSVSGLRTTLALLVFAVGIFGNI
;
A
#
# COMPACT_ATOMS: atom_id res chain seq x y z
N LEU A 1 4.50 -8.91 37.94
CA LEU A 1 3.98 -10.30 37.82
C LEU A 1 3.75 -10.56 36.33
N CYS A 2 4.69 -11.03 35.51
CA CYS A 2 5.88 -11.84 35.72
C CYS A 2 6.96 -11.32 34.76
N GLU A 3 7.95 -10.61 35.29
CA GLU A 3 9.29 -10.54 34.68
C GLU A 3 10.07 -11.70 35.28
N LEU A 4 10.85 -12.41 34.47
CA LEU A 4 12.02 -13.16 34.93
C LEU A 4 12.95 -13.35 33.73
N GLU A 5 13.95 -12.47 33.69
CA GLU A 5 15.37 -12.72 33.38
C GLU A 5 15.69 -14.02 32.63
N CYS A 6 16.21 -13.87 31.40
CA CYS A 6 17.08 -14.88 30.81
C CYS A 6 18.51 -14.32 30.78
N SER A 7 19.08 -14.17 31.98
CA SER A 7 20.50 -13.93 32.17
C SER A 7 21.28 -15.23 31.92
N SER A 8 22.43 -15.06 31.29
CA SER A 8 23.50 -16.02 31.03
C SER A 8 23.68 -17.08 32.13
N LEU A 9 23.55 -18.37 31.76
CA LEU A 9 24.17 -19.47 32.48
C LEU A 9 24.99 -20.30 31.48
N SER A 10 26.28 -19.95 31.42
CA SER A 10 27.33 -20.87 31.02
C SER A 10 27.42 -21.97 32.09
N LEU A 11 26.77 -23.10 31.84
CA LEU A 11 26.92 -24.32 32.64
C LEU A 11 27.32 -25.48 31.73
N CYS A 12 28.56 -25.91 31.98
CA CYS A 12 29.20 -27.15 31.61
C CYS A 12 28.23 -28.35 31.51
N GLY A 13 28.32 -29.12 30.41
CA GLY A 13 28.10 -30.57 30.47
C GLY A 13 26.71 -31.15 30.26
N LEU A 14 25.68 -30.39 29.87
CA LEU A 14 24.38 -30.97 29.47
C LEU A 14 24.28 -31.11 27.95
N ARG A 15 24.74 -32.26 27.43
CA ARG A 15 24.33 -32.75 26.10
C ARG A 15 22.85 -33.12 26.20
N ILE A 16 21.97 -32.16 25.89
CA ILE A 16 20.55 -32.44 25.65
C ILE A 16 20.49 -33.29 24.39
N GLU A 17 20.41 -34.62 24.56
CA GLU A 17 19.97 -35.54 23.52
C GLU A 17 18.52 -35.17 23.17
N THR A 18 18.37 -34.25 22.23
CA THR A 18 17.10 -34.03 21.56
C THR A 18 16.71 -35.36 20.93
N THR A 19 15.66 -35.98 21.47
CA THR A 19 15.23 -37.30 21.01
C THR A 19 14.96 -37.24 19.50
N SER A 20 15.33 -38.28 18.75
CA SER A 20 15.19 -38.27 17.28
C SER A 20 13.74 -38.09 16.80
N ARG A 21 12.75 -38.22 17.70
CA ARG A 21 11.34 -37.89 17.45
C ARG A 21 11.09 -36.39 17.45
N ASP A 22 11.64 -35.64 18.40
CA ASP A 22 11.46 -34.18 18.49
C ASP A 22 12.12 -33.46 17.32
N ALA A 23 13.30 -33.92 16.89
CA ALA A 23 13.98 -33.39 15.72
C ALA A 23 13.15 -33.57 14.43
N ARG A 24 12.49 -34.73 14.27
CA ARG A 24 11.60 -35.00 13.13
C ARG A 24 10.33 -34.14 13.17
N HIS A 25 9.77 -33.91 14.35
CA HIS A 25 8.56 -33.10 14.52
C HIS A 25 8.82 -31.60 14.24
N LEU A 26 9.99 -31.10 14.62
CA LEU A 26 10.46 -29.73 14.31
C LEU A 26 10.75 -29.53 12.82
N ASP A 27 11.29 -30.54 12.15
CA ASP A 27 11.56 -30.47 10.71
C ASP A 27 10.25 -30.51 9.89
N GLN A 28 9.31 -31.37 10.27
CA GLN A 28 7.97 -31.43 9.68
C GLN A 28 7.21 -30.11 9.83
N THR A 29 7.25 -29.50 11.02
CA THR A 29 6.60 -28.20 11.27
C THR A 29 7.29 -27.06 10.51
N ARG A 30 8.63 -27.04 10.42
CA ARG A 30 9.34 -26.06 9.58
C ARG A 30 8.99 -26.19 8.10
N THR A 31 8.86 -27.42 7.59
CA THR A 31 8.56 -27.67 6.18
C THR A 31 7.12 -27.29 5.86
N ALA A 32 6.17 -27.61 6.74
CA ALA A 32 4.78 -27.16 6.63
C ALA A 32 4.66 -25.63 6.69
N TYR A 33 5.37 -24.97 7.62
CA TYR A 33 5.40 -23.51 7.69
C TYR A 33 6.02 -22.86 6.44
N ARG A 34 7.08 -23.44 5.88
CA ARG A 34 7.67 -22.98 4.62
C ARG A 34 6.70 -23.16 3.45
N GLY A 35 5.96 -24.26 3.40
CA GLY A 35 4.93 -24.51 2.38
C GLY A 35 3.79 -23.50 2.44
N ILE A 36 3.22 -23.26 3.64
CA ILE A 36 2.14 -22.29 3.84
C ILE A 36 2.62 -20.86 3.49
N ARG A 37 3.85 -20.51 3.89
CA ARG A 37 4.44 -19.20 3.57
C ARG A 37 4.74 -19.05 2.08
N GLY A 38 5.17 -20.12 1.40
CA GLY A 38 5.36 -20.16 -0.04
C GLY A 38 4.06 -19.94 -0.80
N HIS A 39 3.00 -20.66 -0.41
CA HIS A 39 1.69 -20.57 -1.03
C HIS A 39 1.03 -19.19 -0.82
N GLN A 40 1.16 -18.61 0.38
CA GLN A 40 0.74 -17.24 0.66
C GLN A 40 1.47 -16.20 -0.21
N LYS A 41 2.76 -16.40 -0.46
CA LYS A 41 3.57 -15.49 -1.28
C LYS A 41 3.17 -15.56 -2.75
N GLU A 42 3.00 -16.78 -3.27
CA GLU A 42 2.60 -17.06 -4.65
C GLU A 42 1.17 -16.56 -4.96
N GLN A 43 0.23 -16.77 -4.04
CA GLN A 43 -1.14 -16.32 -4.19
C GLN A 43 -1.30 -14.80 -4.08
N MET A 44 -0.41 -14.12 -3.33
CA MET A 44 -0.42 -12.66 -3.25
C MET A 44 0.26 -12.05 -4.48
N ASP A 45 1.38 -12.58 -4.97
CA ASP A 45 2.15 -11.95 -6.06
C ASP A 45 1.45 -12.04 -7.44
N THR A 46 0.62 -13.06 -7.68
CA THR A 46 -0.03 -13.33 -8.98
C THR A 46 -1.09 -12.29 -9.42
N PRO A 47 -2.09 -11.92 -8.59
CA PRO A 47 -3.09 -10.92 -8.96
C PRO A 47 -2.51 -9.51 -9.05
N TYR A 48 -1.64 -9.08 -8.11
CA TYR A 48 -1.07 -7.72 -8.16
C TYR A 48 -0.12 -7.53 -9.32
N GLY A 49 0.69 -8.55 -9.66
CA GLY A 49 1.56 -8.50 -10.83
C GLY A 49 0.78 -8.35 -12.14
N THR A 50 -0.38 -8.99 -12.23
CA THR A 50 -1.28 -8.86 -13.39
C THR A 50 -1.88 -7.46 -13.46
N ILE A 51 -2.39 -6.95 -12.34
CA ILE A 51 -2.94 -5.60 -12.22
C ILE A 51 -1.89 -4.56 -12.63
N LEU A 52 -0.68 -4.63 -12.07
CA LEU A 52 0.39 -3.67 -12.35
C LEU A 52 0.77 -3.66 -13.84
N LYS A 53 0.80 -4.83 -14.50
CA LYS A 53 1.06 -4.94 -15.95
C LYS A 53 -0.06 -4.31 -16.79
N CYS A 54 -1.33 -4.58 -16.46
CA CYS A 54 -2.46 -3.97 -17.17
C CYS A 54 -2.42 -2.44 -17.10
N TYR A 55 -2.09 -1.88 -15.93
CA TYR A 55 -2.00 -0.43 -15.76
C TYR A 55 -0.74 0.18 -16.38
N ALA A 56 0.38 -0.55 -16.39
CA ALA A 56 1.59 -0.12 -17.10
C ALA A 56 1.33 0.07 -18.62
N LEU A 57 0.39 -0.67 -19.19
CA LEU A 57 -0.05 -0.52 -20.58
C LEU A 57 -1.11 0.59 -20.75
N ALA A 58 -1.98 0.81 -19.76
CA ALA A 58 -3.01 1.85 -19.82
C ALA A 58 -2.44 3.28 -19.91
N GLY A 59 -1.30 3.54 -19.24
CA GLY A 59 -0.61 4.83 -19.29
C GLY A 59 -0.24 5.26 -20.71
N PRO A 60 0.56 4.48 -21.46
CA PRO A 60 0.87 4.77 -22.87
C PRO A 60 -0.35 4.91 -23.78
N ILE A 61 -1.39 4.10 -23.57
CA ILE A 61 -2.63 4.17 -24.37
C ILE A 61 -3.32 5.53 -24.18
N SER A 62 -3.24 6.12 -22.98
CA SER A 62 -3.85 7.42 -22.70
C SER A 62 -3.27 8.61 -23.49
N TYR A 63 -2.09 8.44 -24.11
CA TYR A 63 -1.53 9.44 -25.03
C TYR A 63 -2.37 9.57 -26.30
N TRP A 64 -2.93 8.46 -26.78
CA TRP A 64 -3.73 8.41 -28.01
C TRP A 64 -5.23 8.51 -27.73
N VAL A 65 -5.67 8.01 -26.58
CA VAL A 65 -7.08 7.99 -26.18
C VAL A 65 -7.25 8.83 -24.90
N PRO A 66 -7.66 10.10 -25.01
CA PRO A 66 -7.89 10.91 -23.83
C PRO A 66 -9.04 10.34 -23.02
N ALA A 67 -8.86 10.28 -21.71
CA ALA A 67 -9.92 9.87 -20.81
C ALA A 67 -11.07 10.91 -20.81
N PRO A 68 -12.35 10.47 -20.79
CA PRO A 68 -13.51 11.34 -20.96
C PRO A 68 -13.87 12.08 -19.66
N PHE A 69 -12.98 12.95 -19.19
CA PHE A 69 -13.19 13.82 -18.03
C PHE A 69 -12.51 15.19 -18.23
N GLY A 70 -12.86 16.19 -17.41
CA GLY A 70 -12.24 17.51 -17.53
C GLY A 70 -12.63 18.21 -18.84
N ARG A 71 -11.62 18.66 -19.58
CA ARG A 71 -11.78 19.27 -20.91
C ARG A 71 -12.35 18.32 -21.98
N PHE A 72 -12.24 17.01 -21.75
CA PHE A 72 -12.75 15.98 -22.65
C PHE A 72 -14.03 15.33 -22.10
N ASN A 73 -14.68 15.98 -21.13
CA ASN A 73 -15.92 15.48 -20.57
C ASN A 73 -17.00 15.40 -21.66
N VAL A 74 -17.73 14.30 -21.64
CA VAL A 74 -18.92 14.09 -22.48
C VAL A 74 -20.15 14.24 -21.57
N ALA A 75 -21.27 14.73 -22.10
CA ALA A 75 -22.49 14.82 -21.28
C ALA A 75 -23.14 13.43 -21.17
N SER A 76 -23.57 13.02 -19.98
CA SER A 76 -24.33 11.78 -19.77
C SER A 76 -25.30 11.93 -18.61
N ARG A 77 -26.35 11.12 -18.65
CA ARG A 77 -27.33 10.99 -17.57
C ARG A 77 -26.75 10.37 -16.30
N PHE A 78 -25.62 9.67 -16.41
CA PHE A 78 -24.90 9.06 -15.30
C PHE A 78 -23.66 9.88 -14.87
N SER A 79 -23.70 11.20 -15.07
CA SER A 79 -22.67 12.09 -14.57
C SER A 79 -22.95 12.49 -13.13
N LEU A 80 -21.89 12.48 -12.32
CA LEU A 80 -21.91 12.95 -10.94
C LEU A 80 -21.29 14.35 -10.86
N PRO A 81 -21.66 15.16 -9.86
CA PRO A 81 -21.05 16.47 -9.63
C PRO A 81 -19.53 16.33 -9.54
N GLY A 82 -18.79 17.18 -10.25
CA GLY A 82 -17.34 17.01 -10.41
C GLY A 82 -16.57 16.91 -9.09
N ARG A 83 -16.88 17.78 -8.12
CA ARG A 83 -16.23 17.78 -6.80
C ARG A 83 -16.48 16.48 -6.04
N ALA A 84 -17.75 16.03 -6.00
CA ALA A 84 -18.12 14.78 -5.34
C ALA A 84 -17.45 13.58 -6.03
N SER A 85 -17.45 13.54 -7.35
CA SER A 85 -16.79 12.52 -8.16
C SER A 85 -15.32 12.37 -7.81
N PHE A 86 -14.61 13.51 -7.73
CA PHE A 86 -13.19 13.54 -7.41
C PHE A 86 -12.91 13.09 -5.97
N MET A 87 -13.70 13.55 -4.99
CA MET A 87 -13.56 13.11 -3.60
C MET A 87 -13.81 11.60 -3.46
N ILE A 88 -14.88 11.09 -4.08
CA ILE A 88 -15.27 9.68 -4.02
C ILE A 88 -14.18 8.79 -4.62
N GLN A 89 -13.66 9.11 -5.80
CA GLN A 89 -12.65 8.25 -6.43
C GLN A 89 -11.32 8.27 -5.66
N GLU A 90 -10.88 9.43 -5.17
CA GLU A 90 -9.57 9.59 -4.53
C GLU A 90 -9.54 9.02 -3.10
N VAL A 91 -10.65 9.08 -2.34
CA VAL A 91 -10.72 8.61 -0.94
C VAL A 91 -10.61 7.08 -0.81
N VAL A 92 -10.91 6.33 -1.86
CA VAL A 92 -10.80 4.86 -1.85
C VAL A 92 -9.37 4.42 -1.52
N GLY A 93 -8.36 5.12 -2.06
CA GLY A 93 -6.94 4.82 -1.88
C GLY A 93 -6.48 4.80 -0.43
N PRO A 94 -6.58 5.91 0.33
CA PRO A 94 -6.18 5.96 1.74
C PRO A 94 -6.99 5.01 2.63
N ILE A 95 -8.28 4.82 2.37
CA ILE A 95 -9.10 3.85 3.14
C ILE A 95 -8.55 2.44 2.93
N CYS A 96 -8.31 2.04 1.68
CA CYS A 96 -7.82 0.70 1.36
C CYS A 96 -6.39 0.48 1.90
N PHE A 97 -5.54 1.51 1.78
CA PHE A 97 -4.19 1.50 2.36
C PHE A 97 -4.22 1.26 3.88
N LEU A 98 -4.99 2.05 4.62
CA LEU A 98 -5.08 1.95 6.08
C LEU A 98 -5.68 0.60 6.49
N TYR A 99 -6.78 0.18 5.86
CA TYR A 99 -7.41 -1.12 6.12
C TYR A 99 -6.39 -2.26 5.94
N ARG A 100 -5.63 -2.24 4.85
CA ARG A 100 -4.67 -3.30 4.56
C ARG A 100 -3.46 -3.24 5.50
N LEU A 101 -2.98 -2.06 5.83
CA LEU A 101 -1.87 -1.87 6.76
C LEU A 101 -2.23 -2.38 8.17
N LEU A 102 -3.43 -2.05 8.66
CA LEU A 102 -3.96 -2.54 9.93
C LEU A 102 -4.13 -4.07 9.95
N SER A 103 -4.51 -4.66 8.81
CA SER A 103 -4.67 -6.10 8.68
C SER A 103 -3.37 -6.90 8.83
N TYR A 104 -2.19 -6.27 8.70
CA TYR A 104 -0.91 -6.95 8.91
C TYR A 104 -0.55 -7.15 10.39
N GLY A 105 -1.20 -6.44 11.32
CA GLY A 105 -1.08 -6.68 12.77
C GLY A 105 0.31 -6.50 13.39
N SER A 106 1.30 -6.02 12.62
CA SER A 106 2.70 -5.88 13.05
C SER A 106 3.02 -4.46 13.52
N SER A 107 3.83 -4.34 14.57
CA SER A 107 4.43 -3.05 14.96
C SER A 107 5.27 -2.52 13.79
N LEU A 108 4.94 -1.31 13.34
CA LEU A 108 5.62 -0.67 12.21
C LEU A 108 6.92 -0.01 12.68
N SER A 109 7.99 -0.17 11.92
CA SER A 109 9.23 0.57 12.16
C SER A 109 9.03 2.07 11.94
N GLY A 110 9.92 2.92 12.49
CA GLY A 110 9.81 4.36 12.33
C GLY A 110 9.76 4.83 10.87
N LEU A 111 10.51 4.16 9.97
CA LEU A 111 10.48 4.47 8.54
C LEU A 111 9.15 4.06 7.89
N GLN A 112 8.57 2.92 8.29
CA GLN A 112 7.27 2.47 7.81
C GLN A 112 6.15 3.41 8.27
N GLN A 113 6.22 3.88 9.51
CA GLN A 113 5.29 4.89 10.04
C GLN A 113 5.41 6.20 9.26
N LEU A 114 6.64 6.67 9.00
CA LEU A 114 6.89 7.88 8.22
C LEU A 114 6.33 7.75 6.79
N ALA A 115 6.62 6.65 6.10
CA ALA A 115 6.11 6.40 4.75
C ALA A 115 4.57 6.31 4.74
N SER A 116 3.97 5.69 5.75
CA SER A 116 2.52 5.63 5.92
C SER A 116 1.91 7.01 6.12
N ALA A 117 2.51 7.83 7.00
CA ALA A 117 2.07 9.19 7.26
C ALA A 117 2.15 10.06 6.00
N MET A 118 3.25 9.97 5.24
CA MET A 118 3.40 10.67 3.96
C MET A 118 2.31 10.30 2.96
N PHE A 119 2.00 9.00 2.82
CA PHE A 119 0.94 8.53 1.94
C PHE A 119 -0.44 9.08 2.37
N VAL A 120 -0.77 8.94 3.65
CA VAL A 120 -2.07 9.39 4.19
C VAL A 120 -2.21 10.91 4.11
N LEU A 121 -1.18 11.69 4.44
CA LEU A 121 -1.21 13.15 4.35
C LEU A 121 -1.36 13.62 2.90
N HIS A 122 -0.62 13.00 1.96
CA HIS A 122 -0.79 13.28 0.54
C HIS A 122 -2.23 13.06 0.09
N TYR A 123 -2.82 11.93 0.46
CA TYR A 123 -4.19 11.60 0.08
C TYR A 123 -5.26 12.38 0.84
N LEU A 124 -5.00 12.80 2.08
CA LEU A 124 -5.88 13.71 2.81
C LEU A 124 -5.95 15.06 2.09
N ASN A 125 -4.80 15.59 1.67
CA ASN A 125 -4.76 16.79 0.85
C ASN A 125 -5.52 16.56 -0.46
N ARG A 126 -5.20 15.49 -1.18
CA ARG A 126 -5.75 15.24 -2.52
C ARG A 126 -7.25 14.94 -2.52
N SER A 127 -7.74 14.12 -1.60
CA SER A 127 -9.14 13.66 -1.60
C SER A 127 -10.11 14.59 -0.86
N ILE A 128 -9.63 15.39 0.10
CA ILE A 128 -10.51 16.21 0.96
C ILE A 128 -10.12 17.68 0.93
N LEU A 129 -8.88 18.04 1.28
CA LEU A 129 -8.53 19.46 1.46
C LEU A 129 -8.52 20.22 0.13
N PHE A 130 -7.87 19.65 -0.89
CA PHE A 130 -7.75 20.27 -2.20
C PHE A 130 -9.11 20.48 -2.87
N PRO A 131 -10.04 19.50 -2.91
CA PRO A 131 -11.35 19.71 -3.52
C PRO A 131 -12.27 20.66 -2.78
N LEU A 132 -12.13 20.77 -1.46
CA LEU A 132 -12.99 21.61 -0.64
C LEU A 132 -12.50 23.06 -0.57
N PHE A 133 -11.18 23.28 -0.53
CA PHE A 133 -10.61 24.58 -0.17
C PHE A 133 -9.72 25.21 -1.23
N VAL A 134 -9.08 24.40 -2.08
CA VAL A 134 -8.06 24.91 -3.02
C VAL A 134 -8.63 25.02 -4.43
N GLN A 135 -9.29 23.97 -4.92
CA GLN A 135 -9.75 23.91 -6.30
C GLN A 135 -11.12 24.59 -6.48
N PRO A 136 -11.21 25.71 -7.23
CA PRO A 136 -12.45 26.49 -7.33
C PRO A 136 -13.52 25.78 -8.17
N SER A 137 -13.10 25.03 -9.20
CA SER A 137 -14.01 24.45 -10.18
C SER A 137 -13.65 23.00 -10.52
N TYR A 138 -14.68 22.17 -10.65
CA TYR A 138 -14.61 20.78 -11.08
C TYR A 138 -15.63 20.53 -12.18
N SER A 139 -15.20 19.95 -13.29
CA SER A 139 -16.12 19.42 -14.30
C SER A 139 -16.80 18.15 -13.78
N ASP A 140 -18.08 17.99 -14.07
CA ASP A 140 -18.79 16.73 -13.84
C ASP A 140 -18.06 15.55 -14.47
N SER A 141 -18.21 14.38 -13.85
CA SER A 141 -17.53 13.17 -14.29
C SER A 141 -18.52 12.04 -14.45
N HIS A 142 -18.38 11.28 -15.53
CA HIS A 142 -19.16 10.07 -15.73
C HIS A 142 -18.88 9.05 -14.63
N LEU A 143 -19.93 8.36 -14.20
CA LEU A 143 -19.83 7.29 -13.21
C LEU A 143 -18.80 6.23 -13.62
N GLY A 144 -18.69 5.89 -14.90
CA GLY A 144 -17.67 4.95 -15.39
C GLY A 144 -16.22 5.39 -15.10
N VAL A 145 -15.94 6.70 -15.21
CA VAL A 145 -14.62 7.27 -14.87
C VAL A 145 -14.38 7.18 -13.36
N VAL A 146 -15.37 7.56 -12.55
CA VAL A 146 -15.29 7.51 -11.08
C VAL A 146 -15.05 6.07 -10.60
N LEU A 147 -15.75 5.09 -11.17
CA LEU A 147 -15.57 3.68 -10.84
C LEU A 147 -14.20 3.15 -11.27
N SER A 148 -13.74 3.52 -12.47
CA SER A 148 -12.41 3.11 -12.95
C SER A 148 -11.30 3.70 -12.09
N ALA A 149 -11.37 4.99 -11.76
CA ALA A 149 -10.42 5.65 -10.88
C ALA A 149 -10.49 5.08 -9.45
N GLY A 150 -11.70 4.83 -8.91
CA GLY A 150 -11.88 4.18 -7.62
C GLY A 150 -11.29 2.77 -7.57
N LEU A 151 -11.46 1.98 -8.62
CA LEU A 151 -10.84 0.64 -8.73
C LEU A 151 -9.31 0.74 -8.78
N TRP A 152 -8.77 1.69 -9.54
CA TRP A 152 -7.33 1.95 -9.53
C TRP A 152 -6.84 2.31 -8.12
N GLN A 153 -7.56 3.18 -7.42
CA GLN A 153 -7.23 3.61 -6.07
C GLN A 153 -7.29 2.46 -5.06
N LEU A 154 -8.26 1.55 -5.20
CA LEU A 154 -8.33 0.32 -4.42
C LEU A 154 -7.07 -0.55 -4.61
N CYS A 155 -6.68 -0.78 -5.87
CA CYS A 155 -5.47 -1.55 -6.18
C CYS A 155 -4.21 -0.83 -5.67
N ASN A 156 -4.09 0.47 -5.91
CA ASN A 156 -2.96 1.29 -5.53
C ASN A 156 -2.76 1.30 -4.01
N GLY A 157 -3.81 1.59 -3.24
CA GLY A 157 -3.76 1.60 -1.78
C GLY A 157 -3.33 0.25 -1.20
N THR A 158 -3.83 -0.85 -1.77
CA THR A 158 -3.46 -2.21 -1.34
C THR A 158 -1.99 -2.54 -1.62
N ILE A 159 -1.51 -2.23 -2.83
CA ILE A 159 -0.12 -2.46 -3.24
C ILE A 159 0.83 -1.61 -2.38
N GLN A 160 0.49 -0.35 -2.13
CA GLN A 160 1.32 0.55 -1.34
C GLN A 160 1.39 0.14 0.13
N ALA A 161 0.29 -0.34 0.71
CA ALA A 161 0.30 -0.88 2.07
C ALA A 161 1.22 -2.11 2.18
N MET A 162 1.20 -2.99 1.17
CA MET A 162 2.12 -4.13 1.11
C MET A 162 3.58 -3.68 0.96
N ALA A 163 3.84 -2.70 0.10
CA ALA A 163 5.18 -2.16 -0.12
C ALA A 163 5.75 -1.55 1.17
N VAL A 164 4.95 -0.78 1.91
CA VAL A 164 5.34 -0.22 3.21
C VAL A 164 5.59 -1.33 4.23
N HIS A 165 4.71 -2.33 4.34
CA HIS A 165 4.91 -3.44 5.27
C HIS A 165 6.20 -4.23 4.98
N LYS A 166 6.58 -4.38 3.71
CA LYS A 166 7.82 -5.04 3.27
C LYS A 166 9.04 -4.11 3.26
N LEU A 167 8.88 -2.82 3.58
CA LEU A 167 9.95 -1.83 3.48
C LEU A 167 11.09 -2.18 4.46
N PRO A 168 12.30 -2.46 3.97
CA PRO A 168 13.44 -2.71 4.85
C PRO A 168 13.81 -1.43 5.62
N SER A 169 14.42 -1.60 6.80
CA SER A 169 15.03 -0.49 7.54
C SER A 169 16.25 0.02 6.78
N VAL A 170 16.02 0.92 5.82
CA VAL A 170 17.06 1.57 5.02
C VAL A 170 17.31 2.98 5.57
N SER A 171 18.54 3.25 5.96
CA SER A 171 19.02 4.58 6.33
C SER A 171 20.06 5.07 5.32
N GLY A 172 20.20 6.39 5.20
CA GLY A 172 21.18 7.03 4.32
C GLY A 172 20.59 7.61 3.03
N LEU A 173 21.43 7.69 1.99
CA LEU A 173 21.19 8.52 0.80
C LEU A 173 19.86 8.23 0.10
N ARG A 174 19.47 6.96 -0.06
CA ARG A 174 18.23 6.60 -0.76
C ARG A 174 16.99 7.16 -0.07
N THR A 175 16.94 7.07 1.26
CA THR A 175 15.84 7.60 2.06
C THR A 175 15.80 9.12 1.99
N THR A 176 16.96 9.79 2.10
CA THR A 176 17.05 11.25 1.94
C THR A 176 16.58 11.71 0.56
N LEU A 177 17.04 11.07 -0.51
CA LEU A 177 16.61 11.40 -1.87
C LEU A 177 15.10 11.16 -2.06
N ALA A 178 14.56 10.06 -1.54
CA ALA A 178 13.12 9.78 -1.60
C ALA A 178 12.28 10.86 -0.89
N LEU A 179 12.72 11.30 0.29
CA LEU A 179 12.08 12.39 1.04
C LEU A 179 12.16 13.72 0.28
N LEU A 180 13.29 14.05 -0.33
CA LEU A 180 13.45 15.26 -1.13
C LEU A 180 12.56 15.24 -2.38
N VAL A 181 12.55 14.13 -3.13
CA VAL A 181 11.70 13.97 -4.31
C VAL A 181 10.23 14.07 -3.91
N PHE A 182 9.83 13.46 -2.81
CA PHE A 182 8.47 13.57 -2.30
C PHE A 182 8.12 15.02 -1.91
N ALA A 183 9.01 15.71 -1.18
CA ALA A 183 8.77 17.09 -0.76
C ALA A 183 8.60 18.01 -1.97
N VAL A 184 9.53 17.94 -2.94
CA VAL A 184 9.43 18.70 -4.20
C VAL A 184 8.14 18.36 -4.95
N GLY A 185 7.77 17.08 -5.00
CA GLY A 185 6.54 16.63 -5.64
C GLY A 185 5.27 17.15 -4.97
N ILE A 186 5.23 17.22 -3.63
CA ILE A 186 4.11 17.79 -2.88
C ILE A 186 4.00 19.29 -3.15
N PHE A 187 5.10 20.04 -3.04
CA PHE A 187 5.10 21.49 -3.25
C PHE A 187 4.74 21.89 -4.69
N GLY A 188 5.06 21.06 -5.68
CA GLY A 188 4.66 21.32 -7.06
C GLY A 188 3.22 20.92 -7.40
N ASN A 189 2.55 20.17 -6.52
CA ASN A 189 1.19 19.65 -6.75
C ASN A 189 0.11 20.48 -6.03
N ILE A 190 0.43 21.02 -4.86
CA ILE A 190 -0.42 21.96 -4.11
C ILE A 190 -0.42 23.31 -4.81
#